data_AF-A0AA43BWJ5-F1
#
_entry.id   AF-A0AA43BWJ5-F1
#
_cell.length_a   1.000
_cell.length_b   1.000
_cell.length_c   1.000
_cell.angle_alpha   90.00
_cell.angle_beta   90.00
_cell.angle_gamma   90.00
#
_symmetry.space_group_name_H-M   'P 1'
#
loop_
_entity.id
_entity.type
_entity.pdbx_description
1 polymer ?
#
loop_
_entity_poly.entity_id
_entity_poly.type
_entity_poly.pdbx_seq_one_letter_code
_entity_poly.pdbx_strand_id
1 'polypeptide(L)'
;MVTRPSLLQAAAIETRAPEAEFDALFREQREIERVMLGSMPYSGMVGAFEGASYEPRGLYRPEIDCIMFSRNMTRFCRVCQRALEQIIDLYAGD
;
A
#
# COMPACT_ATOMS: atom_id res chain seq x y z
N MET A 1 -0.47 2.31 -12.51
CA MET A 1 0.45 3.10 -11.66
C MET A 1 1.15 2.16 -10.68
N VAL A 2 1.70 1.06 -11.20
CA VAL A 2 2.57 0.17 -10.45
C VAL A 2 3.95 0.79 -10.57
N THR A 3 4.64 1.04 -9.46
CA THR A 3 6.05 1.40 -9.48
C THR A 3 6.75 0.41 -10.40
N ARG A 4 7.27 0.88 -11.56
CA ARG A 4 8.21 0.05 -12.32
C ARG A 4 9.25 -0.44 -11.32
N PRO A 5 9.63 -1.73 -11.34
CA PRO A 5 10.73 -2.17 -10.51
C PRO A 5 11.87 -1.19 -10.70
N SER A 6 12.48 -0.74 -9.61
CA SER A 6 13.67 0.09 -9.74
C SER A 6 14.67 -0.67 -10.62
N LEU A 7 15.55 0.03 -11.35
CA LEU A 7 16.54 -0.64 -12.20
C LEU A 7 17.33 -1.71 -11.42
N LEU A 8 17.50 -1.50 -10.11
CA LEU A 8 18.11 -2.44 -9.16
C LEU A 8 17.28 -3.71 -8.94
N GLN A 9 15.96 -3.62 -8.83
CA GLN A 9 15.09 -4.80 -8.68
C GLN A 9 15.04 -5.65 -9.95
N ALA A 10 15.00 -5.01 -11.13
CA ALA A 10 15.05 -5.74 -12.39
C ALA A 10 16.39 -6.50 -12.50
N ALA A 11 17.50 -5.86 -12.19
CA ALA A 11 18.82 -6.49 -12.15
C ALA A 11 18.88 -7.65 -11.14
N ALA A 12 18.32 -7.48 -9.93
CA ALA A 12 18.28 -8.54 -8.92
C ALA A 12 17.47 -9.77 -9.37
N ILE A 13 16.38 -9.57 -10.13
CA ILE A 13 15.61 -10.67 -10.75
C ILE A 13 16.45 -11.39 -11.81
N GLU A 14 17.13 -10.64 -12.68
CA GLU A 14 17.99 -11.19 -13.74
C GLU A 14 19.15 -12.02 -13.17
N THR A 15 19.78 -11.55 -12.09
CA THR A 15 20.91 -12.23 -11.46
C THR A 15 20.51 -13.33 -10.48
N ARG A 16 19.21 -13.50 -10.20
CA ARG A 16 18.69 -14.35 -9.12
C ARG A 16 19.38 -14.07 -7.79
N ALA A 17 19.37 -12.79 -7.41
CA ALA A 17 19.98 -12.30 -6.19
C ALA A 17 19.50 -13.09 -4.94
N PRO A 18 20.34 -13.20 -3.90
CA PRO A 18 19.95 -13.85 -2.65
C PRO A 18 18.79 -13.12 -1.98
N GLU A 19 17.98 -13.85 -1.19
CA GLU A 19 16.81 -13.32 -0.49
C GLU A 19 17.12 -12.06 0.35
N ALA A 20 18.27 -12.04 1.02
CA ALA A 20 18.71 -10.91 1.83
C ALA A 20 18.86 -9.60 1.02
N GLU A 21 19.26 -9.69 -0.26
CA GLU A 21 19.38 -8.55 -1.15
C GLU A 21 18.00 -8.05 -1.60
N PHE A 22 17.11 -8.97 -1.99
CA PHE A 22 15.71 -8.63 -2.29
C PHE A 22 15.01 -7.96 -1.11
N ASP A 23 15.21 -8.47 0.10
CA ASP A 23 14.67 -7.89 1.32
C ASP A 23 15.18 -6.47 1.58
N ALA A 24 16.46 -6.20 1.28
CA ALA A 24 17.02 -4.86 1.37
C ALA A 24 16.35 -3.90 0.39
N LEU A 25 16.17 -4.32 -0.88
CA LEU A 25 15.49 -3.53 -1.90
C LEU A 25 14.02 -3.27 -1.53
N PHE A 26 13.32 -4.26 -0.98
CA PHE A 26 11.94 -4.07 -0.52
C PHE A 26 11.82 -3.12 0.66
N ARG A 27 12.79 -3.12 1.59
CA ARG A 27 12.85 -2.13 2.69
C ARG A 27 13.06 -0.72 2.17
N GLU A 28 13.95 -0.55 1.19
CA GLU A 28 14.21 0.75 0.56
C GLU A 28 12.99 1.27 -0.19
N GLN A 29 12.37 0.44 -1.04
CA GLN A 29 11.14 0.81 -1.75
C GLN A 29 10.05 1.25 -0.78
N ARG A 30 9.89 0.51 0.33
CA ARG A 30 8.90 0.82 1.35
C ARG A 30 9.09 2.22 1.94
N GLU A 31 10.33 2.63 2.19
CA GLU A 31 10.64 3.95 2.72
C GLU A 31 10.30 5.05 1.72
N ILE A 32 10.71 4.87 0.46
CA ILE A 32 10.45 5.81 -0.63
C ILE A 32 8.94 6.03 -0.78
N GLU A 33 8.18 4.94 -0.90
CA GLU A 33 6.74 5.04 -1.08
C GLU A 33 6.04 5.63 0.15
N ARG A 34 6.47 5.29 1.38
CA ARG A 34 5.93 5.88 2.61
C ARG A 34 6.07 7.40 2.60
N VAL A 35 7.27 7.90 2.27
CA VAL A 35 7.53 9.35 2.20
C VAL A 35 6.73 9.99 1.08
N MET A 36 6.74 9.39 -0.11
CA MET A 36 6.02 9.90 -1.29
C MET A 36 4.51 10.01 -1.02
N LEU A 37 3.87 8.93 -0.57
CA LEU A 37 2.43 8.90 -0.26
C LEU A 37 2.08 9.75 0.97
N GLY A 38 2.98 9.80 1.96
CA GLY A 38 2.85 10.65 3.15
C GLY A 38 2.88 12.14 2.83
N SER A 39 3.62 12.54 1.78
CA SER A 39 3.76 13.93 1.34
C SER A 39 2.62 14.43 0.43
N MET A 40 1.73 13.55 -0.01
CA MET A 40 0.63 13.93 -0.91
C MET A 40 -0.41 14.82 -0.22
N PRO A 41 -1.07 15.74 -0.95
CA PRO A 41 -2.17 16.52 -0.42
C PRO A 41 -3.27 15.63 0.12
N TYR A 42 -3.80 15.94 1.31
CA TYR A 42 -4.83 15.16 2.01
C TYR A 42 -4.38 13.78 2.48
N SER A 43 -3.06 13.54 2.59
CA SER A 43 -2.55 12.31 3.22
C SER A 43 -3.03 12.20 4.66
N GLY A 44 -3.44 10.99 5.05
CA GLY A 44 -4.05 10.76 6.35
C GLY A 44 -5.40 11.46 6.52
N MET A 45 -6.15 11.74 5.45
CA MET A 45 -7.56 12.14 5.48
C MET A 45 -8.44 11.11 4.75
N VAL A 46 -9.70 10.99 5.17
CA VAL A 46 -10.70 10.17 4.46
C VAL A 46 -11.25 10.97 3.29
N GLY A 47 -11.28 10.36 2.10
CA GLY A 47 -11.76 10.96 0.87
C GLY A 47 -12.00 9.95 -0.24
N ALA A 48 -12.17 10.42 -1.48
CA ALA A 48 -12.28 9.56 -2.66
C ALA A 48 -11.04 9.77 -3.54
N PHE A 49 -10.07 8.87 -3.44
CA PHE A 49 -8.81 8.94 -4.18
C PHE A 49 -8.87 7.99 -5.38
N GLU A 50 -8.75 8.52 -6.60
CA GLU A 50 -8.85 7.70 -7.82
C GLU A 50 -7.69 6.70 -7.93
N GLY A 51 -8.00 5.51 -8.45
CA GLY A 51 -7.10 4.39 -8.61
C GLY A 51 -7.26 3.36 -7.49
N ALA A 52 -7.87 2.23 -7.80
CA ALA A 52 -8.11 1.13 -6.88
C ALA A 52 -8.34 -0.19 -7.63
N SER A 53 -8.19 -1.32 -6.93
CA SER A 53 -8.49 -2.66 -7.48
C SER A 53 -7.85 -2.94 -8.84
N TYR A 54 -6.55 -2.65 -8.96
CA TYR A 54 -5.75 -2.80 -10.19
C TYR A 54 -6.13 -1.87 -11.36
N GLU A 55 -7.14 -1.03 -11.19
CA GLU A 55 -7.59 -0.07 -12.20
C GLU A 55 -7.12 1.35 -11.84
N PRO A 56 -6.38 2.03 -12.73
CA PRO A 56 -5.93 3.41 -12.48
C PRO A 56 -7.05 4.47 -12.51
N ARG A 57 -8.21 4.23 -13.14
CA ARG A 57 -9.28 5.23 -13.29
C ARG A 57 -10.68 4.68 -13.04
N GLY A 58 -11.58 5.53 -12.58
CA GLY A 58 -13.00 5.16 -12.39
C GLY A 58 -13.30 4.31 -11.15
N LEU A 59 -12.29 3.79 -10.45
CA LEU A 59 -12.42 3.25 -9.10
C LEU A 59 -11.70 4.13 -8.09
N TYR A 60 -12.20 4.15 -6.85
CA TYR A 60 -11.71 5.05 -5.80
C TYR A 60 -11.39 4.28 -4.52
N ARG A 61 -10.30 4.67 -3.87
CA ARG A 61 -9.90 4.20 -2.54
C ARG A 61 -10.17 5.27 -1.47
N PRO A 62 -10.41 4.87 -0.22
CA PRO A 62 -10.86 5.79 0.85
C PRO A 62 -9.76 6.67 1.47
N GLU A 63 -8.50 6.28 1.36
CA GLU A 63 -7.33 7.05 1.83
C GLU A 63 -6.17 6.89 0.84
N ILE A 64 -5.23 7.85 0.83
CA ILE A 64 -4.06 7.83 -0.07
C ILE A 64 -3.25 6.55 0.09
N ASP A 65 -3.04 6.13 1.34
CA ASP A 65 -2.28 4.95 1.72
C ASP A 65 -3.05 4.07 2.72
N CYS A 66 -2.91 2.75 2.57
CA CYS A 66 -3.54 1.72 3.37
C CYS A 66 -2.76 0.41 3.17
N ILE A 67 -2.73 -0.48 4.16
CA ILE A 67 -2.12 -1.83 4.00
C ILE A 67 -2.71 -2.63 2.83
N MET A 68 -3.96 -2.34 2.45
CA MET A 68 -4.63 -2.95 1.29
C MET A 68 -4.18 -2.38 -0.06
N PHE A 69 -3.41 -1.28 -0.07
CA PHE A 69 -2.90 -0.61 -1.26
C PHE A 69 -1.37 -0.74 -1.38
N SER A 70 -0.65 -0.45 -0.29
CA SER A 70 0.80 -0.51 -0.25
C SER A 70 1.29 -1.35 0.93
N ARG A 71 2.55 -1.80 0.88
CA ARG A 71 3.19 -2.55 1.97
C ARG A 71 3.93 -1.60 2.94
N ASN A 72 3.56 -0.32 2.98
CA ASN A 72 4.32 0.74 3.65
C ASN A 72 3.90 1.01 5.08
N MET A 73 2.65 0.67 5.39
CA MET A 73 2.03 0.92 6.68
C MET A 73 1.78 -0.38 7.45
N THR A 74 1.76 -0.26 8.77
CA THR A 74 1.30 -1.31 9.69
C THR A 74 -0.18 -1.15 10.07
N ARG A 75 -0.91 -0.22 9.44
CA ARG A 75 -2.31 0.08 9.77
C ARG A 75 -3.24 0.02 8.57
N PHE A 76 -4.47 -0.39 8.84
CA PHE A 76 -5.61 -0.19 7.94
C PHE A 76 -6.00 1.30 7.91
N CYS A 77 -6.53 1.78 6.79
CA CYS A 77 -7.17 3.09 6.75
C CYS A 77 -8.47 3.08 7.58
N ARG A 78 -9.01 4.25 7.94
CA ARG A 78 -10.20 4.36 8.81
C ARG A 78 -11.42 3.63 8.27
N VAL A 79 -11.61 3.63 6.95
CA VAL A 79 -12.73 2.91 6.31
C VAL A 79 -12.54 1.40 6.41
N CYS A 80 -11.31 0.91 6.20
CA CYS A 80 -11.01 -0.52 6.37
C CYS A 80 -11.13 -0.95 7.84
N GLN A 81 -10.70 -0.12 8.81
CA GLN A 81 -10.88 -0.42 10.24
C GLN A 81 -12.36 -0.61 10.59
N ARG A 82 -13.21 0.36 10.20
CA ARG A 82 -14.66 0.26 10.39
C ARG A 82 -15.26 -0.97 9.71
N ALA A 83 -14.82 -1.29 8.49
CA ALA A 83 -15.31 -2.48 7.78
C ALA A 83 -14.92 -3.78 8.51
N LEU A 84 -13.71 -3.85 9.06
CA LEU A 84 -13.25 -4.99 9.84
C LEU A 84 -14.05 -5.12 11.16
N GLU A 85 -14.26 -4.01 11.87
CA GLU A 85 -15.11 -3.96 13.07
C GLU A 85 -16.51 -4.52 12.78
N GLN A 86 -17.16 -4.06 11.70
CA GLN A 86 -18.48 -4.56 11.29
C GLN A 86 -18.53 -6.06 11.03
N ILE A 87 -17.47 -6.63 10.44
CA ILE A 87 -17.38 -8.07 10.19
C ILE A 87 -17.13 -8.83 11.50
N ILE A 88 -16.28 -8.31 12.39
CA ILE A 88 -16.04 -8.93 13.70
C ILE A 88 -17.34 -8.94 14.51
N ASP A 89 -18.04 -7.81 14.58
CA ASP A 89 -19.31 -7.68 15.31
C ASP A 89 -20.38 -8.65 14.77
N LEU A 90 -20.42 -8.87 13.45
CA LEU A 90 -21.35 -9.83 12.85
C LEU A 90 -21.16 -11.26 13.35
N TYR A 91 -19.91 -11.67 13.61
CA TYR A 91 -19.57 -13.05 13.97
C TYR A 91 -19.32 -13.28 15.45
N ALA A 92 -18.94 -12.24 16.18
CA ALA A 92 -18.46 -12.32 17.56
C ALA A 92 -18.86 -11.12 18.43
N GLY A 93 -19.75 -10.25 17.93
CA GLY A 93 -20.36 -9.20 18.76
C GLY A 93 -21.33 -9.81 19.77
N ASP A 94 -21.43 -9.17 20.94
CA ASP A 94 -22.37 -9.54 22.00
C ASP A 94 -23.85 -9.38 21.58
#